data_AF-A0A6P4EBW7-F1
#
_entry.id   AF-A0A6P4EBW7-F1
#
_cell.length_a   1.000
_cell.length_b   1.000
_cell.length_c   1.000
_cell.angle_alpha   90.00
_cell.angle_beta   90.00
_cell.angle_gamma   90.00
#
_symmetry.space_group_name_H-M   'P 1'
#
loop_
_entity.id
_entity.type
_entity.pdbx_description
1 polymer ?
#
loop_
_entity_poly.entity_id
_entity_poly.type
_entity_poly.pdbx_seq_one_letter_code
_entity_poly.pdbx_strand_id
1 'polypeptide(L)'
;MMATSGSNATFDLSPKSLVGVGVGLVAVGGASYLLFRHLTRDVMPQKWRRVGTVQRIHFFPVKSCAPLEISKPGVEYDCDVLSMSFEGIRERTLMVVNDKNEMITARVYPKMTQIHSKKVSPNKLLFSAQDLPDLELDFENLEGPEKHVHTVVWGVPVDVMLCGDRINKWFSQAIRNQDSGLKLVYYPYPKPVKAANSDFKGMPFMRQEDTGTFTDATSFMLMNLSSVADLNTRLKHPVDAQQFRGNFELKMDVDEPYAEDHWQWLRIGDDAVFRSVAPCTRCILPNIDVNTAERDSDGEPLKTLKTYRMFKYSAPALGIHLGLRLPGKVKANDVVYVGYK
;
A
#
# COMPACT_ATOMS: atom_id res chain seq x y z
N MET A 1 -44.91 63.44 -41.80
CA MET A 1 -44.22 62.16 -42.06
C MET A 1 -43.58 61.69 -40.76
N MET A 2 -44.08 60.55 -40.27
CA MET A 2 -43.57 59.62 -39.25
C MET A 2 -42.62 60.12 -38.15
N ALA A 3 -43.17 60.18 -36.93
CA ALA A 3 -42.43 60.02 -35.69
C ALA A 3 -42.08 58.53 -35.50
N THR A 4 -40.79 58.21 -35.29
CA THR A 4 -40.33 56.88 -34.89
C THR A 4 -40.19 56.82 -33.38
N SER A 5 -41.12 56.12 -32.73
CA SER A 5 -41.07 55.80 -31.31
C SER A 5 -40.06 54.68 -31.06
N GLY A 6 -38.91 55.01 -30.46
CA GLY A 6 -38.02 54.01 -29.88
C GLY A 6 -38.53 53.60 -28.50
N SER A 7 -39.12 52.41 -28.37
CA SER A 7 -39.43 51.83 -27.07
C SER A 7 -38.15 51.27 -26.45
N ASN A 8 -37.59 51.94 -25.45
CA ASN A 8 -36.62 51.32 -24.55
C ASN A 8 -37.39 50.37 -23.62
N ALA A 9 -37.40 49.08 -23.95
CA ALA A 9 -37.89 48.06 -23.04
C ALA A 9 -36.87 47.90 -21.90
N THR A 10 -37.13 48.58 -20.78
CA THR A 10 -36.45 48.29 -19.51
C THR A 10 -36.96 46.95 -19.01
N PHE A 11 -36.11 45.92 -19.04
CA PHE A 11 -36.38 44.63 -18.43
C PHE A 11 -36.40 44.78 -16.91
N ASP A 12 -37.59 45.04 -16.36
CA ASP A 12 -37.81 45.13 -14.92
C ASP A 12 -37.95 43.71 -14.34
N LEU A 13 -36.82 43.14 -13.89
CA LEU A 13 -36.81 41.82 -13.26
C LEU A 13 -37.41 41.92 -11.85
N SER A 14 -38.46 41.14 -11.58
CA SER A 14 -39.04 41.08 -10.23
C SER A 14 -37.99 40.63 -9.21
N PRO A 15 -38.06 41.05 -7.93
CA PRO A 15 -37.13 40.62 -6.89
C PRO A 15 -37.00 39.09 -6.78
N LYS A 16 -38.08 38.34 -7.04
CA LYS A 16 -38.07 36.87 -7.07
C LYS A 16 -37.28 36.32 -8.26
N SER A 17 -37.36 36.99 -9.41
CA SER A 17 -36.59 36.65 -10.62
C SER A 17 -35.10 36.94 -10.41
N LEU A 18 -34.74 38.05 -9.75
CA LEU A 18 -33.37 38.39 -9.35
C LEU A 18 -32.78 37.37 -8.37
N VAL A 19 -33.56 36.94 -7.36
CA VAL A 19 -33.17 35.85 -6.45
C VAL A 19 -33.02 34.53 -7.20
N GLY A 20 -33.94 34.20 -8.13
CA GLY A 20 -33.85 32.99 -8.95
C GLY A 20 -32.61 32.96 -9.86
N VAL A 21 -32.26 34.09 -10.48
CA VAL A 21 -31.04 34.24 -11.29
C VAL A 21 -29.79 34.17 -10.41
N GLY A 22 -29.80 34.82 -9.24
CA GLY A 22 -28.69 34.76 -8.28
C GLY A 22 -28.43 33.35 -7.74
N VAL A 23 -29.49 32.62 -7.36
CA VAL A 23 -29.40 31.21 -6.94
C VAL A 23 -28.93 30.32 -8.09
N GLY A 24 -29.41 30.55 -9.32
CA GLY A 24 -28.98 29.82 -10.51
C GLY A 24 -27.49 30.00 -10.83
N LEU A 25 -26.98 31.24 -10.78
CA LEU A 25 -25.57 31.54 -11.02
C LEU A 25 -24.65 30.95 -9.94
N VAL A 26 -25.06 31.00 -8.66
CA VAL A 26 -24.31 30.38 -7.56
C VAL A 26 -24.30 28.85 -7.69
N ALA A 27 -25.43 28.23 -8.06
CA ALA A 27 -25.51 26.79 -8.25
C ALA A 27 -24.66 26.32 -9.44
N VAL A 28 -24.73 27.00 -10.59
CA VAL A 28 -23.92 26.68 -11.77
C VAL A 28 -22.43 26.96 -11.52
N GLY A 29 -22.10 28.08 -10.88
CA GLY A 29 -20.72 28.41 -10.49
C GLY A 29 -20.15 27.41 -9.49
N GLY A 30 -20.94 27.01 -8.49
CA GLY A 30 -20.58 25.96 -7.53
C GLY A 30 -20.39 24.60 -8.19
N ALA A 31 -21.30 24.17 -9.05
CA ALA A 31 -21.18 22.92 -9.80
C ALA A 31 -19.96 22.93 -10.74
N SER A 32 -19.72 24.03 -11.44
CA SER A 32 -18.55 24.23 -12.32
C SER A 32 -17.25 24.21 -11.52
N TYR A 33 -17.22 24.86 -10.35
CA TYR A 33 -16.07 24.82 -9.44
C TYR A 33 -15.82 23.42 -8.89
N LEU A 34 -16.87 22.69 -8.48
CA LEU A 34 -16.75 21.32 -8.00
C LEU A 34 -16.27 20.38 -9.13
N LEU A 35 -16.79 20.54 -10.34
CA LEU A 35 -16.36 19.79 -11.51
C LEU A 35 -14.91 20.11 -11.86
N PHE A 36 -14.53 21.38 -11.96
CA PHE A 36 -13.16 21.81 -12.18
C PHE A 36 -12.22 21.26 -11.10
N ARG A 37 -12.59 21.38 -9.82
CA ARG A 37 -11.83 20.83 -8.70
C ARG A 37 -11.71 19.31 -8.78
N HIS A 38 -12.74 18.61 -9.24
CA HIS A 38 -12.71 17.16 -9.42
C HIS A 38 -11.79 16.75 -10.57
N LEU A 39 -11.92 17.42 -11.74
CA LEU A 39 -11.10 17.17 -12.92
C LEU A 39 -9.63 17.52 -12.71
N THR A 40 -9.33 18.53 -11.89
CA THR A 40 -7.96 18.98 -11.62
C THR A 40 -7.34 18.34 -10.37
N ARG A 41 -8.10 17.52 -9.64
CA ARG A 41 -7.68 16.97 -8.34
C ARG A 41 -6.50 16.01 -8.43
N ASP A 42 -6.40 15.30 -9.54
CA ASP A 42 -5.46 14.21 -9.77
C ASP A 42 -4.53 14.50 -10.96
N VAL A 43 -4.25 15.79 -11.20
CA VAL A 43 -3.30 16.24 -12.20
C VAL A 43 -1.88 16.19 -11.63
N MET A 44 -0.98 15.57 -12.39
CA MET A 44 0.43 15.44 -12.02
C MET A 44 1.11 16.82 -11.99
N PRO A 45 1.93 17.10 -10.96
CA PRO A 45 2.64 18.37 -10.84
C PRO A 45 3.74 18.47 -11.89
N GLN A 46 4.02 19.70 -12.33
CA GLN A 46 5.13 20.00 -13.25
C GLN A 46 6.43 20.31 -12.49
N LYS A 47 6.31 20.69 -11.21
CA LYS A 47 7.45 21.04 -10.36
C LYS A 47 7.65 20.01 -9.26
N TRP A 48 8.90 19.62 -9.09
CA TRP A 48 9.33 18.58 -8.18
C TRP A 48 10.42 19.13 -7.27
N ARG A 49 10.29 18.91 -5.96
CA ARG A 49 11.30 19.30 -4.97
C ARG A 49 11.89 18.04 -4.36
N ARG A 50 13.21 17.92 -4.37
CA ARG A 50 13.92 16.85 -3.67
C ARG A 50 13.66 16.95 -2.16
N VAL A 51 13.39 15.81 -1.52
CA VAL A 51 13.17 15.74 -0.06
C VAL A 51 14.08 14.73 0.65
N GLY A 52 14.73 13.83 -0.08
CA GLY A 52 15.59 12.80 0.51
C GLY A 52 15.89 11.67 -0.47
N THR A 53 16.26 10.51 0.07
CA THR A 53 16.57 9.30 -0.70
C THR A 53 15.92 8.06 -0.11
N VAL A 54 15.69 7.04 -0.95
CA VAL A 54 15.23 5.72 -0.51
C VAL A 54 16.39 5.00 0.19
N GLN A 55 16.36 4.92 1.51
CA GLN A 55 17.40 4.26 2.31
C GLN A 55 17.36 2.74 2.15
N ARG A 56 16.16 2.17 2.11
CA ARG A 56 15.94 0.73 1.98
C ARG A 56 14.65 0.48 1.21
N ILE A 57 14.67 -0.59 0.41
CA ILE A 57 13.49 -1.14 -0.24
C ILE A 57 13.23 -2.51 0.37
N HIS A 58 12.02 -2.72 0.88
CA HIS A 58 11.59 -4.02 1.36
C HIS A 58 10.64 -4.68 0.37
N PHE A 59 10.99 -5.88 -0.05
CA PHE A 59 10.23 -6.68 -0.98
C PHE A 59 9.75 -7.95 -0.27
N PHE A 60 8.44 -8.18 -0.17
CA PHE A 60 7.91 -9.32 0.58
C PHE A 60 7.11 -10.25 -0.36
N PRO A 61 7.68 -11.37 -0.83
CA PRO A 61 7.00 -12.27 -1.76
C PRO A 61 5.74 -12.89 -1.15
N VAL A 62 5.79 -13.22 0.14
CA VAL A 62 4.69 -13.84 0.89
C VAL A 62 4.09 -12.85 1.88
N LYS A 63 2.76 -12.76 1.87
CA LYS A 63 2.01 -11.95 2.84
C LYS A 63 2.36 -12.35 4.27
N SER A 64 2.77 -11.35 5.07
CA SER A 64 3.14 -11.48 6.48
C SER A 64 4.47 -12.16 6.80
N CYS A 65 5.21 -12.67 5.79
CA CYS A 65 6.53 -13.26 6.03
C CYS A 65 7.65 -12.21 6.04
N ALA A 66 8.89 -12.64 6.26
CA ALA A 66 10.08 -11.79 6.18
C ALA A 66 10.27 -11.23 4.75
N PRO A 67 10.99 -10.10 4.60
CA PRO A 67 11.35 -9.61 3.27
C PRO A 67 12.29 -10.61 2.56
N LEU A 68 12.33 -10.54 1.24
CA LEU A 68 13.25 -11.28 0.40
C LEU A 68 14.68 -10.85 0.71
N GLU A 69 15.55 -11.81 0.96
CA GLU A 69 16.96 -11.55 1.19
C GLU A 69 17.64 -11.21 -0.12
N ILE A 70 18.15 -9.98 -0.22
CA ILE A 70 18.81 -9.47 -1.42
C ILE A 70 20.21 -9.00 -1.00
N SER A 71 21.22 -9.74 -1.44
CA SER A 71 22.62 -9.52 -1.05
C SER A 71 23.38 -8.53 -1.95
N LYS A 72 22.75 -8.05 -3.04
CA LYS A 72 23.41 -7.22 -4.05
C LYS A 72 23.02 -5.73 -3.89
N PRO A 73 23.99 -4.81 -3.82
CA PRO A 73 23.70 -3.37 -3.90
C PRO A 73 23.23 -2.98 -5.30
N GLY A 74 22.46 -1.90 -5.40
CA GLY A 74 22.02 -1.34 -6.69
C GLY A 74 20.95 -2.16 -7.42
N VAL A 75 20.27 -3.08 -6.72
CA VAL A 75 19.14 -3.82 -7.27
C VAL A 75 18.00 -2.86 -7.63
N GLU A 76 17.53 -2.98 -8.86
CA GLU A 76 16.38 -2.26 -9.40
C GLU A 76 15.13 -3.13 -9.30
N TYR A 77 14.02 -2.50 -8.90
CA TYR A 77 12.70 -3.10 -8.85
C TYR A 77 11.82 -2.39 -9.87
N ASP A 78 11.16 -3.16 -10.72
CA ASP A 78 10.13 -2.64 -11.61
C ASP A 78 8.86 -2.35 -10.80
N CYS A 79 8.32 -1.14 -10.92
CA CYS A 79 7.03 -0.77 -10.34
C CYS A 79 5.96 -0.74 -11.44
N ASP A 80 4.95 -1.59 -11.30
CA ASP A 80 3.76 -1.58 -12.15
C ASP A 80 2.46 -1.60 -11.31
N VAL A 81 1.31 -1.67 -11.99
CA VAL A 81 0.00 -1.65 -11.34
C VAL A 81 -0.24 -2.81 -10.38
N LEU A 82 0.42 -3.96 -10.58
CA LEU A 82 0.28 -5.08 -9.67
C LEU A 82 1.07 -4.89 -8.37
N SER A 83 2.32 -4.41 -8.44
CA SER A 83 3.21 -3.95 -7.35
C SER A 83 4.66 -3.91 -7.86
N MET A 84 5.66 -3.92 -6.95
CA MET A 84 7.06 -4.14 -7.28
C MET A 84 7.27 -5.56 -7.80
N SER A 85 8.15 -5.70 -8.77
CA SER A 85 8.74 -6.98 -9.19
C SER A 85 10.25 -6.88 -9.30
N PHE A 86 10.92 -7.99 -9.03
CA PHE A 86 12.35 -8.15 -9.13
C PHE A 86 12.65 -9.46 -9.86
N GLU A 87 13.17 -9.33 -11.09
CA GLU A 87 13.63 -10.45 -11.91
C GLU A 87 12.63 -11.63 -11.97
N GLY A 88 11.35 -11.37 -12.27
CA GLY A 88 10.30 -12.40 -12.40
C GLY A 88 9.54 -12.75 -11.13
N ILE A 89 10.05 -12.38 -9.94
CA ILE A 89 9.31 -12.49 -8.68
C ILE A 89 8.55 -11.19 -8.44
N ARG A 90 7.32 -11.31 -7.93
CA ARG A 90 6.48 -10.17 -7.62
C ARG A 90 6.09 -10.12 -6.15
N GLU A 91 5.94 -8.89 -5.68
CA GLU A 91 5.58 -8.55 -4.34
C GLU A 91 4.19 -9.09 -3.93
N ARG A 92 4.10 -9.70 -2.74
CA ARG A 92 2.88 -10.25 -2.10
C ARG A 92 2.00 -11.07 -3.05
N THR A 93 2.57 -11.82 -4.00
CA THR A 93 1.81 -12.77 -4.84
C THR A 93 1.51 -14.09 -4.15
N LEU A 94 2.10 -14.34 -2.97
CA LEU A 94 1.85 -15.51 -2.17
C LEU A 94 1.15 -15.14 -0.85
N MET A 95 0.25 -15.99 -0.40
CA MET A 95 -0.47 -15.82 0.86
C MET A 95 -0.75 -17.20 1.48
N VAL A 96 -0.85 -17.26 2.81
CA VAL A 96 -1.23 -18.47 3.52
C VAL A 96 -2.72 -18.41 3.85
N VAL A 97 -3.43 -19.50 3.64
CA VAL A 97 -4.83 -19.70 4.06
C VAL A 97 -4.98 -20.94 4.92
N ASN A 98 -6.00 -21.02 5.75
CA ASN A 98 -6.34 -22.25 6.48
C ASN A 98 -7.20 -23.22 5.64
N ASP A 99 -7.63 -24.32 6.25
CA ASP A 99 -8.49 -25.32 5.58
C ASP A 99 -9.84 -24.76 5.11
N LYS A 100 -10.36 -23.72 5.79
CA LYS A 100 -11.57 -22.99 5.41
C LYS A 100 -11.32 -21.93 4.34
N ASN A 101 -10.10 -21.86 3.81
CA ASN A 101 -9.64 -20.85 2.85
C ASN A 101 -9.69 -19.42 3.39
N GLU A 102 -9.55 -19.25 4.70
CA GLU A 102 -9.46 -17.95 5.33
C GLU A 102 -8.00 -17.51 5.39
N MET A 103 -7.75 -16.25 5.05
CA MET A 103 -6.41 -15.65 5.11
C MET A 103 -5.80 -15.75 6.51
N ILE A 104 -4.55 -16.23 6.55
CA ILE A 104 -3.71 -16.27 7.74
C ILE A 104 -2.63 -15.18 7.66
N THR A 105 -2.42 -14.47 8.77
CA THR A 105 -1.44 -13.38 8.85
C THR A 105 -0.62 -13.43 10.12
N ALA A 106 0.46 -12.66 10.18
CA ALA A 106 1.29 -12.52 11.37
C ALA A 106 0.55 -11.95 12.59
N ARG A 107 -0.64 -11.35 12.38
CA ARG A 107 -1.53 -10.94 13.49
C ARG A 107 -1.95 -12.16 14.33
N VAL A 108 -2.16 -13.31 13.69
CA VAL A 108 -2.50 -14.57 14.35
C VAL A 108 -1.23 -15.35 14.70
N TYR A 109 -0.31 -15.50 13.74
CA TYR A 109 0.92 -16.26 13.92
C TYR A 109 2.17 -15.41 13.64
N PRO A 110 2.70 -14.70 14.65
CA PRO A 110 3.88 -13.84 14.51
C PRO A 110 5.11 -14.51 13.88
N LYS A 111 5.29 -15.82 14.15
CA LYS A 111 6.38 -16.64 13.57
C LYS A 111 6.45 -16.61 12.04
N MET A 112 5.36 -16.27 11.34
CA MET A 112 5.41 -16.03 9.90
C MET A 112 6.51 -15.03 9.52
N THR A 113 6.75 -14.01 10.34
CA THR A 113 7.79 -13.00 10.11
C THR A 113 9.22 -13.55 10.10
N GLN A 114 9.42 -14.78 10.57
CA GLN A 114 10.69 -15.53 10.56
C GLN A 114 10.75 -16.59 9.44
N ILE A 115 9.81 -16.54 8.49
CA ILE A 115 9.90 -17.33 7.26
C ILE A 115 10.63 -16.47 6.24
N HIS A 116 11.89 -16.82 6.01
CA HIS A 116 12.78 -16.13 5.09
C HIS A 116 12.61 -16.70 3.68
N SER A 117 12.90 -15.86 2.70
CA SER A 117 12.92 -16.27 1.31
C SER A 117 14.15 -15.72 0.62
N LYS A 118 14.76 -16.53 -0.24
CA LYS A 118 15.82 -16.12 -1.16
C LYS A 118 15.46 -16.55 -2.56
N LYS A 119 15.84 -15.74 -3.54
CA LYS A 119 15.67 -16.08 -4.93
C LYS A 119 16.83 -16.97 -5.40
N VAL A 120 16.52 -18.09 -6.03
CA VAL A 120 17.54 -19.05 -6.53
C VAL A 120 17.55 -19.19 -8.05
N SER A 121 16.45 -18.85 -8.73
CA SER A 121 16.38 -18.72 -10.19
C SER A 121 15.23 -17.77 -10.58
N PRO A 122 15.09 -17.35 -11.87
CA PRO A 122 14.02 -16.45 -12.31
C PRO A 122 12.61 -16.82 -11.81
N ASN A 123 12.30 -18.12 -11.76
CA ASN A 123 10.99 -18.64 -11.39
C ASN A 123 11.01 -19.47 -10.09
N LYS A 124 12.05 -19.32 -9.26
CA LYS A 124 12.19 -20.14 -8.04
C LYS A 124 12.54 -19.33 -6.81
N LEU A 125 11.77 -19.60 -5.75
CA LEU A 125 12.05 -19.12 -4.40
C LEU A 125 12.43 -20.31 -3.52
N LEU A 126 13.46 -20.11 -2.70
CA LEU A 126 13.77 -21.01 -1.61
C LEU A 126 13.32 -20.38 -0.30
N PHE A 127 12.50 -21.10 0.47
CA PHE A 127 12.06 -20.70 1.79
C PHE A 127 12.87 -21.39 2.87
N SER A 128 13.15 -20.66 3.93
CA SER A 128 13.88 -21.14 5.10
C SER A 128 13.12 -20.74 6.36
N ALA A 129 13.05 -21.66 7.32
CA ALA A 129 12.47 -21.45 8.63
C ALA A 129 13.28 -22.26 9.65
N GLN A 130 13.24 -21.85 10.91
CA GLN A 130 13.97 -22.54 11.98
C GLN A 130 13.55 -24.02 12.06
N ASP A 131 14.54 -24.90 12.25
CA ASP A 131 14.37 -26.35 12.44
C ASP A 131 13.67 -27.10 11.29
N LEU A 132 13.62 -26.51 10.09
CA LEU A 132 13.09 -27.15 8.88
C LEU A 132 14.10 -27.14 7.74
N PRO A 133 14.11 -28.18 6.89
CA PRO A 133 14.88 -28.13 5.65
C PRO A 133 14.33 -27.04 4.72
N ASP A 134 15.21 -26.45 3.94
CA ASP A 134 14.84 -25.44 2.94
C ASP A 134 13.82 -26.01 1.94
N LEU A 135 12.84 -25.19 1.55
CA LEU A 135 11.77 -25.54 0.63
C LEU A 135 11.87 -24.75 -0.67
N GLU A 136 12.05 -25.45 -1.79
CA GLU A 136 11.95 -24.82 -3.11
C GLU A 136 10.50 -24.76 -3.60
N LEU A 137 10.10 -23.58 -4.05
CA LEU A 137 8.88 -23.31 -4.81
C LEU A 137 9.26 -22.89 -6.23
N ASP A 138 8.73 -23.62 -7.21
CA ASP A 138 8.89 -23.35 -8.63
C ASP A 138 7.56 -22.84 -9.20
N PHE A 139 7.54 -21.58 -9.66
CA PHE A 139 6.34 -20.96 -10.21
C PHE A 139 5.90 -21.57 -11.55
N GLU A 140 6.80 -22.23 -12.30
CA GLU A 140 6.47 -22.90 -13.57
C GLU A 140 5.90 -24.31 -13.33
N ASN A 141 6.29 -24.95 -12.22
CA ASN A 141 5.96 -26.34 -11.92
C ASN A 141 5.24 -26.47 -10.57
N LEU A 142 4.21 -25.64 -10.33
CA LEU A 142 3.41 -25.74 -9.11
C LEU A 142 2.70 -27.10 -9.04
N GLU A 143 2.80 -27.77 -7.88
CA GLU A 143 2.27 -29.12 -7.62
C GLU A 143 0.73 -29.15 -7.46
N GLY A 144 0.03 -28.31 -8.20
CA GLY A 144 -1.42 -28.21 -8.25
C GLY A 144 -1.87 -27.28 -9.35
N PRO A 145 -1.97 -27.73 -10.62
CA PRO A 145 -2.44 -26.87 -11.68
C PRO A 145 -3.98 -26.83 -11.71
N GLU A 146 -4.52 -25.63 -11.94
CA GLU A 146 -5.91 -25.28 -12.34
C GLU A 146 -7.02 -25.18 -11.28
N LYS A 147 -6.87 -25.66 -10.04
CA LYS A 147 -7.94 -25.48 -9.04
C LYS A 147 -7.89 -24.11 -8.39
N HIS A 148 -8.80 -23.24 -8.83
CA HIS A 148 -9.10 -21.99 -8.14
C HIS A 148 -9.81 -22.26 -6.82
N VAL A 149 -9.31 -21.65 -5.75
CA VAL A 149 -9.91 -21.66 -4.43
C VAL A 149 -10.44 -20.26 -4.14
N HIS A 150 -11.65 -20.17 -3.61
CA HIS A 150 -12.21 -18.90 -3.18
C HIS A 150 -11.71 -18.53 -1.77
N THR A 151 -11.17 -17.33 -1.61
CA THR A 151 -10.75 -16.76 -0.32
C THR A 151 -11.24 -15.32 -0.20
N VAL A 152 -11.14 -14.77 1.00
CA VAL A 152 -11.48 -13.38 1.31
C VAL A 152 -10.26 -12.67 1.91
N VAL A 153 -9.88 -11.52 1.35
CA VAL A 153 -8.84 -10.63 1.87
C VAL A 153 -9.51 -9.35 2.33
N TRP A 154 -9.57 -9.11 3.64
CA TRP A 154 -10.20 -7.93 4.24
C TRP A 154 -11.65 -7.69 3.77
N GLY A 155 -12.45 -8.75 3.74
CA GLY A 155 -13.85 -8.70 3.29
C GLY A 155 -14.01 -8.66 1.76
N VAL A 156 -12.93 -8.65 0.99
CA VAL A 156 -12.96 -8.65 -0.48
C VAL A 156 -12.69 -10.06 -1.01
N PRO A 157 -13.63 -10.66 -1.76
CA PRO A 157 -13.42 -11.98 -2.36
C PRO A 157 -12.34 -11.95 -3.45
N VAL A 158 -11.56 -13.03 -3.54
CA VAL A 158 -10.57 -13.25 -4.59
C VAL A 158 -10.35 -14.75 -4.79
N ASP A 159 -10.28 -15.18 -6.04
CA ASP A 159 -9.94 -16.56 -6.37
C ASP A 159 -8.42 -16.71 -6.48
N VAL A 160 -7.88 -17.84 -6.03
CA VAL A 160 -6.43 -18.05 -5.91
C VAL A 160 -6.03 -19.45 -6.35
N MET A 161 -4.77 -19.65 -6.74
CA MET A 161 -4.25 -20.97 -7.11
C MET A 161 -3.51 -21.61 -5.94
N LEU A 162 -3.64 -22.92 -5.74
CA LEU A 162 -2.88 -23.66 -4.72
C LEU A 162 -1.43 -23.89 -5.16
N CYS A 163 -0.49 -23.90 -4.22
CA CYS A 163 0.92 -24.17 -4.50
C CYS A 163 1.33 -25.65 -4.35
N GLY A 164 0.39 -26.52 -3.94
CA GLY A 164 0.61 -27.97 -3.83
C GLY A 164 0.92 -28.48 -2.42
N ASP A 165 0.74 -29.78 -2.21
CA ASP A 165 0.68 -30.39 -0.88
C ASP A 165 2.03 -30.40 -0.14
N ARG A 166 3.14 -30.57 -0.86
CA ARG A 166 4.49 -30.45 -0.28
C ARG A 166 4.70 -29.07 0.33
N ILE A 167 4.27 -28.03 -0.38
CA ILE A 167 4.38 -26.64 0.07
C ILE A 167 3.44 -26.38 1.25
N ASN A 168 2.20 -26.87 1.19
CA ASN A 168 1.22 -26.75 2.26
C ASN A 168 1.70 -27.38 3.57
N LYS A 169 2.28 -28.59 3.49
CA LYS A 169 2.88 -29.28 4.64
C LYS A 169 3.99 -28.46 5.27
N TRP A 170 4.93 -27.95 4.46
CA TRP A 170 6.04 -27.15 4.98
C TRP A 170 5.57 -25.87 5.68
N PHE A 171 4.63 -25.12 5.08
CA PHE A 171 4.07 -23.92 5.72
C PHE A 171 3.26 -24.24 6.99
N SER A 172 2.57 -25.38 7.03
CA SER A 172 1.90 -25.86 8.25
C SER A 172 2.91 -26.15 9.35
N GLN A 173 4.04 -26.77 9.02
CA GLN A 173 5.10 -27.07 9.97
C GLN A 173 5.78 -25.79 10.46
N ALA A 174 6.15 -24.89 9.54
CA ALA A 174 6.87 -23.65 9.88
C ALA A 174 6.05 -22.71 10.78
N ILE A 175 4.72 -22.65 10.57
CA ILE A 175 3.86 -21.68 11.28
C ILE A 175 3.24 -22.29 12.54
N ARG A 176 2.85 -23.57 12.50
CA ARG A 176 2.03 -24.22 13.56
C ARG A 176 2.67 -25.46 14.17
N ASN A 177 3.84 -25.89 13.70
CA ASN A 177 4.44 -27.18 14.07
C ASN A 177 3.48 -28.36 13.83
N GLN A 178 2.72 -28.32 12.72
CA GLN A 178 1.75 -29.35 12.33
C GLN A 178 1.97 -29.75 10.87
N ASP A 179 1.66 -31.01 10.52
CA ASP A 179 1.83 -31.52 9.16
C ASP A 179 0.77 -31.01 8.15
N SER A 180 -0.31 -30.39 8.64
CA SER A 180 -1.41 -29.90 7.80
C SER A 180 -2.18 -28.74 8.46
N GLY A 181 -3.14 -28.20 7.74
CA GLY A 181 -4.07 -27.17 8.21
C GLY A 181 -3.82 -25.77 7.65
N LEU A 182 -2.68 -25.56 6.97
CA LEU A 182 -2.36 -24.35 6.22
C LEU A 182 -2.00 -24.68 4.78
N LYS A 183 -2.38 -23.80 3.87
CA LYS A 183 -2.13 -23.91 2.44
C LYS A 183 -1.49 -22.63 1.93
N LEU A 184 -0.45 -22.76 1.12
CA LEU A 184 0.09 -21.62 0.39
C LEU A 184 -0.70 -21.44 -0.91
N VAL A 185 -1.11 -20.21 -1.17
CA VAL A 185 -1.84 -19.83 -2.37
C VAL A 185 -1.10 -18.74 -3.13
N TYR A 186 -1.27 -18.75 -4.44
CA TYR A 186 -0.65 -17.84 -5.40
C TYR A 186 -1.71 -17.00 -6.12
N TYR A 187 -1.33 -15.76 -6.43
CA TYR A 187 -2.10 -14.79 -7.20
C TYR A 187 -1.80 -14.96 -8.71
N PRO A 188 -2.70 -15.52 -9.53
CA PRO A 188 -2.39 -15.88 -10.91
C PRO A 188 -2.67 -14.78 -11.95
N TYR A 189 -3.19 -13.62 -11.54
CA TYR A 189 -3.74 -12.65 -12.49
C TYR A 189 -2.70 -11.63 -12.97
N PRO A 190 -2.77 -11.19 -14.25
CA PRO A 190 -1.88 -10.17 -14.79
C PRO A 190 -2.27 -8.73 -14.41
N LYS A 191 -3.34 -8.54 -13.65
CA LYS A 191 -3.85 -7.24 -13.20
C LYS A 191 -4.49 -7.34 -11.81
N PRO A 192 -4.65 -6.22 -11.07
CA PRO A 192 -5.38 -6.20 -9.81
C PRO A 192 -6.86 -6.59 -10.02
N VAL A 193 -7.33 -7.61 -9.30
CA VAL A 193 -8.73 -8.08 -9.36
C VAL A 193 -9.51 -7.80 -8.08
N LYS A 194 -8.82 -7.44 -6.99
CA LYS A 194 -9.47 -7.05 -5.74
C LYS A 194 -10.07 -5.65 -5.86
N ALA A 195 -11.29 -5.50 -5.34
CA ALA A 195 -11.80 -4.17 -5.02
C ALA A 195 -11.02 -3.55 -3.85
N ALA A 196 -11.05 -2.22 -3.74
CA ALA A 196 -10.59 -1.55 -2.53
C ALA A 196 -11.50 -1.93 -1.35
N ASN A 197 -10.91 -2.18 -0.18
CA ASN A 197 -11.70 -2.52 1.00
C ASN A 197 -12.56 -1.33 1.47
N SER A 198 -13.52 -1.58 2.36
CA SER A 198 -14.43 -0.55 2.86
C SER A 198 -13.77 0.54 3.67
N ASP A 199 -12.59 0.30 4.25
CA ASP A 199 -11.86 1.28 5.07
C ASP A 199 -11.33 2.43 4.21
N PHE A 200 -11.12 2.19 2.91
CA PHE A 200 -10.74 3.23 1.95
C PHE A 200 -11.94 3.88 1.24
N LYS A 201 -13.17 3.56 1.65
CA LYS A 201 -14.36 4.21 1.10
C LYS A 201 -14.31 5.72 1.41
N GLY A 202 -14.40 6.54 0.37
CA GLY A 202 -14.30 7.99 0.49
C GLY A 202 -12.89 8.55 0.38
N MET A 203 -11.86 7.71 0.21
CA MET A 203 -10.52 8.17 -0.17
C MET A 203 -10.54 8.63 -1.63
N PRO A 204 -10.41 9.93 -1.92
CA PRO A 204 -10.73 10.51 -3.22
C PRO A 204 -9.76 10.11 -4.35
N PHE A 205 -8.57 9.64 -4.01
CA PHE A 205 -7.51 9.32 -4.97
C PHE A 205 -7.28 7.81 -5.13
N MET A 206 -7.94 7.01 -4.30
CA MET A 206 -7.83 5.56 -4.30
C MET A 206 -8.50 5.00 -5.56
N ARG A 207 -7.79 4.18 -6.33
CA ARG A 207 -8.32 3.47 -7.50
C ARG A 207 -8.29 1.96 -7.26
N GLN A 208 -9.08 1.21 -8.02
CA GLN A 208 -9.05 -0.26 -7.94
C GLN A 208 -7.67 -0.84 -8.30
N GLU A 209 -7.01 -0.25 -9.30
CA GLU A 209 -5.65 -0.64 -9.73
C GLU A 209 -4.58 -0.49 -8.64
N ASP A 210 -4.81 0.39 -7.66
CA ASP A 210 -3.85 0.58 -6.58
C ASP A 210 -3.81 -0.61 -5.60
N THR A 211 -4.79 -1.53 -5.65
CA THR A 211 -4.93 -2.64 -4.69
C THR A 211 -3.98 -3.82 -4.90
N GLY A 212 -3.32 -3.89 -6.06
CA GLY A 212 -2.29 -4.88 -6.37
C GLY A 212 -2.67 -6.35 -6.21
N THR A 213 -1.71 -7.13 -5.69
CA THR A 213 -1.78 -8.55 -5.35
C THR A 213 -2.36 -8.76 -3.94
N PHE A 214 -1.85 -9.66 -3.09
CA PHE A 214 -2.35 -9.88 -1.72
C PHE A 214 -1.93 -8.81 -0.70
N THR A 215 -1.71 -7.56 -1.12
CA THR A 215 -1.47 -6.44 -0.20
C THR A 215 -2.72 -6.13 0.63
N ASP A 216 -2.54 -5.49 1.79
CA ASP A 216 -3.66 -5.14 2.69
C ASP A 216 -4.57 -4.07 2.06
N ALA A 217 -3.95 -3.04 1.48
CA ALA A 217 -4.63 -1.84 1.02
C ALA A 217 -4.16 -1.45 -0.39
N THR A 218 -2.86 -1.17 -0.52
CA THR A 218 -2.24 -0.70 -1.75
C THR A 218 -0.97 -1.46 -2.09
N SER A 219 -0.59 -1.43 -3.37
CA SER A 219 0.63 -2.03 -3.92
C SER A 219 1.93 -1.46 -3.34
N PHE A 220 1.90 -0.21 -2.87
CA PHE A 220 3.08 0.52 -2.39
C PHE A 220 2.76 1.31 -1.12
N MET A 221 3.75 1.42 -0.24
CA MET A 221 3.69 2.18 1.01
C MET A 221 5.05 2.79 1.34
N LEU A 222 5.05 4.05 1.73
CA LEU A 222 6.24 4.80 2.14
C LEU A 222 6.26 4.97 3.67
N MET A 223 7.42 4.68 4.25
CA MET A 223 7.77 4.99 5.63
C MET A 223 8.83 6.07 5.68
N ASN A 224 8.53 7.17 6.35
CA ASN A 224 9.52 8.18 6.67
C ASN A 224 10.29 7.77 7.94
N LEU A 225 11.62 7.64 7.82
CA LEU A 225 12.47 7.26 8.94
C LEU A 225 12.49 8.31 10.06
N SER A 226 12.31 9.59 9.73
CA SER A 226 12.15 10.67 10.73
C SER A 226 10.90 10.47 11.59
N SER A 227 9.79 10.00 11.00
CA SER A 227 8.57 9.67 11.74
C SER A 227 8.75 8.49 12.68
N VAL A 228 9.52 7.48 12.26
CA VAL A 228 9.86 6.32 13.12
C VAL A 228 10.81 6.74 14.24
N ALA A 229 11.77 7.62 13.96
CA ALA A 229 12.68 8.16 14.96
C ALA A 229 11.93 8.96 16.05
N ASP A 230 11.01 9.85 15.66
CA ASP A 230 10.16 10.57 16.63
C ASP A 230 9.31 9.61 17.47
N LEU A 231 8.69 8.60 16.87
CA LEU A 231 7.98 7.56 17.61
C LEU A 231 8.90 6.87 18.63
N ASN A 232 10.12 6.50 18.24
CA ASN A 232 11.07 5.82 19.11
C ASN A 232 11.50 6.67 20.32
N THR A 233 11.45 8.00 20.25
CA THR A 233 11.68 8.86 21.43
C THR A 233 10.60 8.73 22.50
N ARG A 234 9.45 8.16 22.14
CA ARG A 234 8.26 7.98 23.00
C ARG A 234 8.12 6.55 23.51
N LEU A 235 9.00 5.64 23.09
CA LEU A 235 8.95 4.21 23.43
C LEU A 235 10.06 3.85 24.41
N LYS A 236 9.75 2.93 25.33
CA LYS A 236 10.77 2.33 26.22
C LYS A 236 11.73 1.43 25.44
N HIS A 237 11.21 0.70 24.46
CA HIS A 237 11.95 -0.17 23.57
C HIS A 237 11.74 0.32 22.13
N PRO A 238 12.80 0.82 21.46
CA PRO A 238 12.69 1.28 20.08
C PRO A 238 12.24 0.16 19.14
N VAL A 239 11.49 0.53 18.11
CA VAL A 239 11.05 -0.36 17.03
C VAL A 239 11.81 -0.11 15.75
N ASP A 240 11.95 -1.16 14.93
CA ASP A 240 12.51 -1.04 13.58
C ASP A 240 11.43 -0.59 12.57
N ALA A 241 11.80 0.22 11.58
CA ALA A 241 10.90 0.69 10.53
C ALA A 241 10.28 -0.47 9.72
N GLN A 242 10.98 -1.61 9.61
CA GLN A 242 10.51 -2.83 8.98
C GLN A 242 9.27 -3.42 9.67
N GLN A 243 9.03 -3.15 10.97
CA GLN A 243 7.80 -3.56 11.67
C GLN A 243 6.53 -2.96 11.02
N PHE A 244 6.66 -1.81 10.38
CA PHE A 244 5.57 -1.15 9.65
C PHE A 244 5.39 -1.66 8.22
N ARG A 245 6.32 -2.48 7.73
CA ARG A 245 6.29 -3.20 6.45
C ARG A 245 6.10 -2.31 5.22
N GLY A 246 6.67 -1.10 5.27
CA GLY A 246 6.75 -0.19 4.14
C GLY A 246 7.61 -0.77 3.03
N ASN A 247 7.27 -0.42 1.79
CA ASN A 247 8.10 -0.77 0.64
C ASN A 247 9.33 0.11 0.58
N PHE A 248 9.14 1.40 0.83
CA PHE A 248 10.18 2.41 0.72
C PHE A 248 10.42 3.02 2.10
N GLU A 249 11.64 2.90 2.60
CA GLU A 249 12.10 3.67 3.76
C GLU A 249 12.80 4.94 3.26
N LEU A 250 12.19 6.09 3.53
CA LEU A 250 12.72 7.39 3.16
C LEU A 250 13.61 7.93 4.26
N LYS A 251 14.85 8.26 3.90
CA LYS A 251 15.71 9.14 4.68
C LYS A 251 15.57 10.55 4.14
N MET A 252 15.03 11.47 4.94
CA MET A 252 14.88 12.86 4.53
C MET A 252 16.23 13.61 4.57
N ASP A 253 16.39 14.58 3.67
CA ASP A 253 17.54 15.50 3.70
C ASP A 253 17.45 16.45 4.91
N VAL A 254 16.22 16.81 5.32
CA VAL A 254 15.91 17.60 6.52
C VAL A 254 15.01 16.76 7.42
N ASP A 255 15.38 16.64 8.70
CA ASP A 255 14.61 15.85 9.66
C ASP A 255 13.25 16.51 9.94
N GLU A 256 12.19 15.97 9.35
CA GLU A 256 10.82 16.47 9.45
C GLU A 256 9.87 15.28 9.66
N PRO A 257 9.68 14.82 10.91
CA PRO A 257 8.74 13.76 11.22
C PRO A 257 7.33 14.09 10.70
N TYR A 258 6.69 13.10 10.09
CA TYR A 258 5.32 13.15 9.57
C TYR A 258 5.09 14.06 8.36
N ALA A 259 6.14 14.62 7.75
CA ALA A 259 6.02 15.43 6.53
C ALA A 259 5.23 14.74 5.42
N GLU A 260 5.31 13.41 5.34
CA GLU A 260 4.61 12.56 4.37
C GLU A 260 3.09 12.68 4.42
N ASP A 261 2.52 13.07 5.57
CA ASP A 261 1.07 13.26 5.75
C ASP A 261 0.51 14.35 4.81
N HIS A 262 1.35 15.29 4.39
CA HIS A 262 0.96 16.44 3.58
C HIS A 262 1.28 16.27 2.09
N TRP A 263 1.98 15.21 1.71
CA TRP A 263 2.38 15.00 0.33
C TRP A 263 1.22 14.46 -0.50
N GLN A 264 1.07 15.03 -1.70
CA GLN A 264 0.09 14.55 -2.66
C GLN A 264 0.72 13.66 -3.71
N TRP A 265 1.89 14.05 -4.20
CA TRP A 265 2.59 13.41 -5.29
C TRP A 265 4.03 13.15 -4.91
N LEU A 266 4.52 11.98 -5.29
CA LEU A 266 5.89 11.57 -5.08
C LEU A 266 6.45 11.05 -6.39
N ARG A 267 7.72 11.33 -6.65
CA ARG A 267 8.50 10.69 -7.71
C ARG A 267 9.74 10.09 -7.07
N ILE A 268 10.01 8.82 -7.37
CA ILE A 268 11.17 8.09 -6.87
C ILE A 268 12.05 7.75 -8.06
N GLY A 269 13.33 8.11 -7.97
CA GLY A 269 14.26 7.96 -9.08
C GLY A 269 13.88 8.84 -10.26
N ASP A 270 14.05 8.31 -11.47
CA ASP A 270 13.84 9.06 -12.70
C ASP A 270 12.36 9.08 -13.12
N ASP A 271 11.69 7.93 -13.07
CA ASP A 271 10.41 7.77 -13.80
C ASP A 271 9.21 7.40 -12.91
N ALA A 272 9.41 6.71 -11.80
CA ALA A 272 8.30 6.15 -11.02
C ALA A 272 7.54 7.25 -10.26
N VAL A 273 6.30 7.53 -10.67
CA VAL A 273 5.44 8.56 -10.06
C VAL A 273 4.27 7.94 -9.33
N PHE A 274 4.09 8.36 -8.09
CA PHE A 274 3.07 7.90 -7.17
C PHE A 274 2.16 9.04 -6.71
N ARG A 275 0.89 8.71 -6.48
CA ARG A 275 -0.07 9.52 -5.75
C ARG A 275 -0.16 9.01 -4.31
N SER A 276 -0.07 9.89 -3.33
CA SER A 276 -0.50 9.57 -1.96
C SER A 276 -2.02 9.42 -1.94
N VAL A 277 -2.51 8.22 -1.66
CA VAL A 277 -3.95 7.88 -1.80
C VAL A 277 -4.67 7.78 -0.46
N ALA A 278 -3.95 7.42 0.61
CA ALA A 278 -4.47 7.34 1.97
C ALA A 278 -3.33 7.34 3.00
N PRO A 279 -3.55 7.80 4.23
CA PRO A 279 -2.65 7.48 5.34
C PRO A 279 -2.70 5.99 5.65
N CYS A 280 -1.59 5.41 6.12
CA CYS A 280 -1.55 4.01 6.53
C CYS A 280 -1.97 3.89 8.01
N THR A 281 -3.21 3.44 8.23
CA THR A 281 -3.72 3.15 9.57
C THR A 281 -3.06 1.90 10.13
N ARG A 282 -2.68 1.94 11.40
CA ARG A 282 -1.84 0.92 12.02
C ARG A 282 -2.70 -0.07 12.82
N CYS A 283 -2.58 -1.33 12.45
CA CYS A 283 -3.13 -2.47 13.17
C CYS A 283 -2.11 -2.98 14.20
N ILE A 284 -2.35 -4.17 14.77
CA ILE A 284 -1.46 -4.80 15.77
C ILE A 284 -0.16 -5.36 15.20
N LEU A 285 0.00 -5.47 13.87
CA LEU A 285 1.17 -6.12 13.26
C LEU A 285 2.49 -5.46 13.69
N PRO A 286 2.64 -4.11 13.71
CA PRO A 286 3.88 -3.47 14.14
C PRO A 286 4.29 -3.76 15.59
N ASN A 287 3.45 -4.40 16.40
CA ASN A 287 3.83 -4.85 17.74
C ASN A 287 4.69 -6.11 17.74
N ILE A 288 4.93 -6.71 16.57
CA ILE A 288 5.75 -7.91 16.43
C ILE A 288 7.18 -7.47 16.13
N ASP A 289 8.11 -7.84 16.99
CA ASP A 289 9.53 -7.62 16.77
C ASP A 289 10.03 -8.47 15.57
N VAL A 290 10.74 -7.83 14.65
CA VAL A 290 11.17 -8.45 13.38
C VAL A 290 12.30 -9.47 13.54
N ASN A 291 13.00 -9.49 14.67
CA ASN A 291 14.13 -10.39 14.93
C ASN A 291 13.69 -11.62 15.75
N THR A 292 12.74 -11.43 16.67
CA THR A 292 12.30 -12.48 17.60
C THR A 292 10.96 -13.09 17.23
N ALA A 293 10.17 -12.42 16.37
CA ALA A 293 8.76 -12.72 16.14
C ALA A 293 7.88 -12.61 17.41
N GLU A 294 8.39 -12.06 18.50
CA GLU A 294 7.61 -11.90 19.72
C GLU A 294 6.74 -10.65 19.62
N ARG A 295 5.53 -10.75 20.16
CA ARG A 295 4.63 -9.61 20.27
C ARG A 295 4.94 -8.88 21.57
N ASP A 296 5.14 -7.58 21.47
CA ASP A 296 5.30 -6.71 22.63
C ASP A 296 4.09 -6.85 23.58
N SER A 297 4.38 -7.19 24.83
CA SER A 297 3.37 -7.49 25.86
C SER A 297 2.61 -6.27 26.34
N ASP A 298 3.21 -5.07 26.22
CA ASP A 298 2.59 -3.81 26.61
C ASP A 298 1.72 -3.23 25.49
N GLY A 299 1.74 -3.86 24.30
CA GLY A 299 0.99 -3.44 23.14
C GLY A 299 1.65 -2.31 22.35
N GLU A 300 2.96 -2.11 22.51
CA GLU A 300 3.73 -1.13 21.75
C GLU A 300 4.10 -1.64 20.35
N PRO A 301 4.28 -0.76 19.35
CA PRO A 301 4.17 0.71 19.42
C PRO A 301 2.74 1.22 19.24
N LEU A 302 1.76 0.33 19.00
CA LEU A 302 0.39 0.75 18.69
C LEU A 302 -0.27 1.52 19.83
N LYS A 303 0.01 1.12 21.08
CA LYS A 303 -0.48 1.82 22.28
C LYS A 303 0.00 3.27 22.30
N THR A 304 1.29 3.52 22.09
CA THR A 304 1.83 4.89 22.00
C THR A 304 1.28 5.65 20.80
N LEU A 305 1.20 5.05 19.61
CA LEU A 305 0.62 5.70 18.43
C LEU A 305 -0.83 6.19 18.67
N LYS A 306 -1.64 5.43 19.42
CA LYS A 306 -3.01 5.83 19.77
C LYS A 306 -3.10 7.11 20.61
N THR A 307 -2.02 7.53 21.29
CA THR A 307 -2.06 8.73 22.15
C THR A 307 -1.90 10.03 21.36
N TYR A 308 -1.22 10.00 20.21
CA TYR A 308 -0.85 11.24 19.48
C TYR A 308 -1.02 11.17 17.96
N ARG A 309 -1.30 10.00 17.38
CA ARG A 309 -1.49 9.80 15.93
C ARG A 309 -2.90 9.35 15.56
N MET A 310 -3.88 9.61 16.42
CA MET A 310 -5.30 9.40 16.12
C MET A 310 -5.85 10.57 15.30
N PHE A 311 -6.52 10.23 14.21
CA PHE A 311 -7.21 11.18 13.33
C PHE A 311 -8.70 10.81 13.24
N LYS A 312 -9.39 11.27 12.20
CA LYS A 312 -10.78 10.89 11.89
C LYS A 312 -10.88 9.50 11.24
N TYR A 313 -10.08 8.54 11.73
CA TYR A 313 -10.04 7.14 11.32
C TYR A 313 -10.19 6.23 12.56
N SER A 314 -10.44 4.95 12.34
CA SER A 314 -10.63 3.96 13.42
C SER A 314 -9.34 3.52 14.12
N ALA A 315 -8.17 3.88 13.59
CA ALA A 315 -6.85 3.52 14.14
C ALA A 315 -5.84 4.65 13.91
N PRO A 316 -4.71 4.67 14.64
CA PRO A 316 -3.71 5.72 14.45
C PRO A 316 -3.00 5.56 13.11
N ALA A 317 -2.47 6.65 12.55
CA ALA A 317 -1.79 6.64 11.27
C ALA A 317 -0.30 6.96 11.38
N LEU A 318 0.51 6.21 10.64
CA LEU A 318 1.94 6.44 10.46
C LEU A 318 2.28 6.02 9.03
N GLY A 319 3.09 6.74 8.26
CA GLY A 319 3.35 6.40 6.84
C GLY A 319 2.13 6.52 5.91
N ILE A 320 2.36 6.39 4.60
CA ILE A 320 1.34 6.66 3.57
C ILE A 320 1.23 5.56 2.54
N HIS A 321 0.00 5.25 2.14
CA HIS A 321 -0.32 4.41 1.00
C HIS A 321 -0.12 5.17 -0.31
N LEU A 322 0.54 4.52 -1.25
CA LEU A 322 0.87 5.06 -2.56
C LEU A 322 0.15 4.28 -3.66
N GLY A 323 -0.46 5.02 -4.59
CA GLY A 323 -0.98 4.53 -5.86
C GLY A 323 -0.05 4.90 -7.00
N LEU A 324 0.32 3.94 -7.85
CA LEU A 324 1.22 4.18 -8.98
C LEU A 324 0.47 4.92 -10.10
N ARG A 325 1.09 5.95 -10.68
CA ARG A 325 0.52 6.74 -11.79
C ARG A 325 1.40 6.72 -13.03
N LEU A 326 2.72 6.61 -12.87
CA LEU A 326 3.65 6.28 -13.95
C LEU A 326 4.54 5.11 -13.51
N PRO A 327 4.55 3.99 -14.27
CA PRO A 327 5.50 2.92 -14.08
C PRO A 327 6.94 3.39 -14.21
N GLY A 328 7.84 2.69 -13.55
CA GLY A 328 9.26 3.00 -13.59
C GLY A 328 10.05 2.02 -12.75
N LYS A 329 11.37 2.19 -12.74
CA LYS A 329 12.26 1.42 -11.87
C LYS A 329 12.66 2.23 -10.66
N VAL A 330 12.84 1.55 -9.53
CA VAL A 330 13.32 2.14 -8.29
C VAL A 330 14.44 1.29 -7.69
N LYS A 331 15.38 1.93 -7.02
CA LYS A 331 16.46 1.28 -6.26
C LYS A 331 16.79 2.05 -4.99
N ALA A 332 17.52 1.41 -4.09
CA ALA A 332 18.08 2.09 -2.94
C ALA A 332 19.00 3.24 -3.40
N ASN A 333 19.00 4.32 -2.62
CA ASN A 333 19.62 5.63 -2.87
C ASN A 333 18.99 6.49 -3.98
N ASP A 334 17.92 6.03 -4.62
CA ASP A 334 17.16 6.90 -5.53
C ASP A 334 16.64 8.12 -4.78
N VAL A 335 16.70 9.27 -5.46
CA VAL A 335 16.18 10.53 -4.94
C VAL A 335 14.66 10.47 -4.89
N VAL A 336 14.09 10.92 -3.78
CA VAL A 336 12.66 11.12 -3.63
C VAL A 336 12.34 12.60 -3.81
N TYR A 337 11.42 12.87 -4.73
CA TYR A 337 10.86 14.18 -4.99
C TYR A 337 9.40 14.24 -4.58
N VAL A 338 8.96 15.40 -4.10
CA VAL A 338 7.55 15.69 -3.84
C VAL A 338 7.04 16.77 -4.79
N GLY A 339 5.81 16.59 -5.24
CA GLY A 339 5.11 17.58 -6.05
C GLY A 339 4.74 18.82 -5.24
N TYR A 340 4.96 20.00 -5.81
CA TYR A 340 4.45 21.25 -5.27
C TYR A 340 3.82 22.09 -6.37
N LYS A 341 2.89 22.97 -5.98
CA LYS A 341 2.19 23.87 -6.90
C LYS A 341 3.05 25.07 -7.28
#